data_AF-A0A968EZJ2-F1
#
_entry.id   AF-A0A968EZJ2-F1
#
_cell.length_a   1.000
_cell.length_b   1.000
_cell.length_c   1.000
_cell.angle_alpha   90.00
_cell.angle_beta   90.00
_cell.angle_gamma   90.00
#
_symmetry.space_group_name_H-M   'P 1'
#
loop_
_entity.id
_entity.type
_entity.pdbx_description
1 polymer ?
#
loop_
_entity_poly.entity_id
_entity_poly.type
_entity_poly.pdbx_seq_one_letter_code
_entity_poly.pdbx_strand_id
1 'polypeptide(L)' 'MGADIDVTRAVAVLHPTQGNSVQGTVTFTQGENGIRVVAEVTGLEPGQHGFHIHEYGD' A
#
# COMPACT_ATOMS: atom_id res chain seq x y z
N MET A 1 -5.42 0.71 -32.54
CA MET A 1 -5.62 -0.48 -31.69
C MET A 1 -4.58 -0.39 -30.58
N GLY A 2 -4.92 0.30 -29.48
CA GLY A 2 -4.04 0.35 -28.31
C GLY A 2 -4.28 -0.93 -27.50
N ALA A 3 -3.23 -1.65 -27.16
CA ALA A 3 -3.34 -2.78 -26.25
C ALA A 3 -3.87 -2.27 -24.91
N ASP A 4 -4.91 -2.92 -24.39
CA ASP A 4 -5.33 -2.76 -23.01
C ASP A 4 -4.14 -3.21 -22.15
N ILE A 5 -3.49 -2.26 -21.48
CA ILE A 5 -2.40 -2.58 -20.57
C ILE A 5 -3.08 -2.95 -19.26
N ASP A 6 -3.26 -4.26 -19.04
CA ASP A 6 -3.74 -4.77 -17.76
C ASP A 6 -2.78 -4.31 -16.65
N VAL A 7 -3.19 -3.29 -15.90
CA VAL A 7 -2.44 -2.81 -14.74
C VAL A 7 -2.64 -3.78 -13.60
N THR A 8 -1.74 -4.75 -13.50
CA THR A 8 -1.82 -5.82 -12.48
C THR A 8 -1.08 -5.50 -11.19
N ARG A 9 -0.42 -4.35 -11.11
CA ARG A 9 0.40 -3.94 -9.95
C ARG A 9 0.26 -2.45 -9.65
N ALA A 10 0.11 -2.12 -8.38
CA ALA A 10 0.18 -0.76 -7.86
C ALA A 10 1.07 -0.68 -6.61
N VAL A 11 1.59 0.50 -6.33
CA VAL A 11 2.46 0.76 -5.17
C VAL A 11 2.01 2.05 -4.47
N ALA A 12 1.84 1.99 -3.16
CA ALA A 12 1.67 3.16 -2.30
C ALA A 12 2.91 3.33 -1.43
N VAL A 13 3.46 4.55 -1.41
CA VAL A 13 4.61 4.90 -0.56
C VAL A 13 4.09 5.62 0.67
N LEU A 14 4.38 5.08 1.86
CA LEU A 14 4.03 5.68 3.13
C LEU A 14 5.14 6.64 3.54
N HIS A 15 4.83 7.93 3.50
CA HIS A 15 5.73 8.97 4.00
C HIS A 15 5.40 9.31 5.46
N PRO A 16 6.41 9.61 6.29
CA PRO A 16 6.18 10.11 7.63
C PRO A 16 5.35 11.40 7.63
N THR A 17 4.40 11.50 8.56
CA THR A 17 3.66 12.74 8.85
C THR A 17 4.33 13.52 9.99
N GLN A 18 3.90 14.75 10.23
CA GLN A 18 4.45 15.58 11.31
C GLN A 18 4.35 14.85 12.66
N GLY A 19 5.50 14.67 13.32
CA GLY A 19 5.59 14.01 14.63
C GLY A 19 5.60 12.47 14.58
N ASN A 20 5.53 11.86 13.40
CA ASN A 20 5.62 10.41 13.22
C ASN A 20 6.85 10.04 12.40
N SER A 21 7.38 8.84 12.61
CA SER A 21 8.50 8.27 11.86
C SER A 21 8.13 7.02 11.06
N VAL A 22 6.86 6.65 11.06
CA VAL A 22 6.36 5.49 10.33
C VAL A 22 6.50 5.75 8.83
N GLN A 23 7.12 4.80 8.15
CA GLN A 23 7.36 4.85 6.72
C GLN A 23 7.38 3.45 6.13
N GLY A 24 7.22 3.36 4.82
CA GLY A 24 7.26 2.07 4.15
C GLY A 24 6.70 2.09 2.75
N THR A 25 6.47 0.89 2.23
CA THR A 25 5.89 0.68 0.91
C THR A 25 4.85 -0.42 1.00
N VAL A 26 3.72 -0.20 0.33
CA VAL A 26 2.67 -1.19 0.15
C VAL A 26 2.59 -1.54 -1.32
N THR A 27 2.79 -2.82 -1.64
CA THR A 27 2.61 -3.34 -3.01
C THR A 27 1.29 -4.08 -3.10
N PHE A 28 0.51 -3.72 -4.11
CA PHE A 28 -0.74 -4.38 -4.51
C PHE A 28 -0.47 -5.16 -5.78
N THR A 29 -0.81 -6.45 -5.80
CA THR A 29 -0.70 -7.30 -6.99
C THR A 29 -2.02 -8.02 -7.22
N GLN A 30 -2.57 -7.93 -8.43
CA GLN A 30 -3.75 -8.68 -8.82
C GLN A 30 -3.40 -10.18 -8.84
N GLY A 31 -4.20 -10.97 -8.12
CA GLY A 31 -4.21 -12.42 -8.17
C GLY A 31 -5.54 -12.93 -8.69
N GLU A 32 -5.65 -14.25 -8.84
CA GLU A 32 -6.83 -14.90 -9.46
C GLU A 32 -8.15 -14.58 -8.74
N ASN A 33 -8.13 -14.44 -7.41
CA ASN A 33 -9.33 -14.28 -6.57
C ASN A 33 -9.34 -12.97 -5.75
N GLY A 34 -8.54 -11.98 -6.14
CA GLY A 34 -8.48 -10.70 -5.43
C GLY A 34 -7.13 -10.02 -5.53
N ILE A 35 -6.86 -9.08 -4.63
CA ILE A 35 -5.59 -8.35 -4.59
C ILE A 35 -4.74 -8.87 -3.44
N ARG A 36 -3.51 -9.28 -3.74
CA ARG A 36 -2.48 -9.52 -2.73
C ARG A 36 -1.88 -8.19 -2.30
N VAL A 37 -1.92 -7.93 -1.00
CA VAL A 37 -1.33 -6.74 -0.38
C VAL A 37 -0.13 -7.16 0.45
N VAL A 38 1.03 -6.54 0.19
CA VAL A 38 2.25 -6.74 0.99
C VAL A 38 2.73 -5.37 1.45
N ALA A 39 2.79 -5.17 2.76
CA ALA A 39 3.25 -3.95 3.38
C ALA A 39 4.59 -4.19 4.08
N GLU A 40 5.62 -3.47 3.65
CA GLU A 40 6.92 -3.42 4.32
C GLU A 40 7.00 -2.08 5.04
N VAL A 41 6.80 -2.10 6.36
CA VAL A 41 6.63 -0.90 7.19
C VAL A 41 7.58 -0.94 8.38
N THR A 42 8.18 0.21 8.68
CA THR A 42 9.09 0.40 9.81
C THR A 42 8.64 1.58 10.68
N GLY A 43 9.05 1.59 11.95
CA GLY A 43 8.75 2.69 12.88
C GLY A 43 7.43 2.57 13.62
N LEU A 44 6.67 1.49 13.42
CA LEU A 44 5.48 1.17 14.21
C LEU A 44 5.89 0.66 15.60
N GLU A 45 5.10 1.01 16.62
CA GLU A 45 5.16 0.34 17.91
C GLU A 45 4.72 -1.13 17.78
N PRO A 46 5.25 -2.05 18.62
CA PRO A 46 4.81 -3.43 18.62
C PRO A 46 3.31 -3.54 18.95
N GLY A 47 2.55 -4.29 18.14
CA GLY A 47 1.13 -4.49 18.38
C GLY A 47 0.33 -4.71 17.10
N GLN A 48 -0.99 -4.83 17.26
CA GLN A 48 -1.91 -4.86 16.14
C GLN A 48 -2.22 -3.44 15.68
N HIS A 49 -2.20 -3.22 14.38
CA HIS A 49 -2.52 -1.95 13.75
C HIS A 49 -3.65 -2.15 12.75
N GLY A 50 -4.61 -1.22 12.70
CA GLY A 50 -5.65 -1.22 11.68
C GLY A 50 -5.06 -0.90 10.30
N PHE A 51 -5.58 -1.54 9.26
CA PHE A 51 -5.17 -1.30 7.88
C PHE A 51 -6.41 -1.02 7.03
N HIS A 52 -6.48 0.18 6.45
CA HIS A 52 -7.65 0.67 5.72
C HIS A 52 -7.24 1.22 4.36
N ILE A 53 -8.15 1.13 3.39
CA ILE A 53 -8.06 1.84 2.12
C ILE A 53 -8.93 3.09 2.23
N HIS A 54 -8.37 4.25 1.92
CA HIS A 54 -9.08 5.53 1.93
C HIS A 54 -9.42 5.94 0.49
N GLU A 55 -10.52 6.66 0.33
CA GLU A 55 -10.98 7.18 -0.97
C GLU A 55 -9.99 8.22 -1.55
N TYR A 56 -9.35 8.98 -0.68
CA TYR A 56 -8.36 10.00 -1.02
C TYR A 56 -7.01 9.62 -0.44
N GLY A 57 -5.95 9.85 -1.23
CA GLY A 57 -4.57 9.88 -0.76
C GLY A 57 -4.01 11.28 -0.89
N ASP A 58 -3.26 11.71 0.11
CA ASP A 58 -2.57 13.00 0.23
C ASP A 58 -1.23 13.04 -0.53
#